data_AF-A0A970W957-F1
#
_entry.id   AF-A0A970W957-F1
#
_cell.length_a   1.000
_cell.length_b   1.000
_cell.length_c   1.000
_cell.angle_alpha   90.00
_cell.angle_beta   90.00
_cell.angle_gamma   90.00
#
_symmetry.space_group_name_H-M   'P 1'
#
loop_
_entity.id
_entity.type
_entity.pdbx_description
1 polymer ?
#
loop_
_entity_poly.entity_id
_entity_poly.type
_entity_poly.pdbx_seq_one_letter_code
_entity_poly.pdbx_strand_id
1 'polypeptide(L)'
;MTKEAVLIILLLAGLVCFLISEGVRTRKKRLTQIKTSFGKLPNTRYKRTSIDKFSREWQANEPSENYIDDITWNDLNMEDVYDIINACQSNVGQDYLYALLHRPASDEKQLNDREALINIFENEPFRIKIQILLAKLGKRMGTNMSLLLFLPESFSLKSPLKYVLSALSPLLTVPMFFANTQLALLWLFAMLGHNVYLFLTTQKCSTAALKR
;
A
#
# COMPACT_ATOMS: atom_id res chain seq x y z
N MET A 1 -14.09 9.99 -41.51
CA MET A 1 -13.05 9.41 -40.63
C MET A 1 -12.22 8.43 -41.43
N THR A 2 -10.90 8.50 -41.34
CA THR A 2 -10.00 7.52 -41.98
C THR A 2 -10.18 6.16 -41.30
N LYS A 3 -9.99 5.05 -42.03
CA LYS A 3 -10.10 3.68 -41.49
C LYS A 3 -9.20 3.50 -40.25
N GLU A 4 -8.07 4.19 -40.22
CA GLU A 4 -7.11 4.24 -39.12
C GLU A 4 -7.71 4.85 -37.84
N ALA A 5 -8.45 5.96 -37.94
CA ALA A 5 -9.10 6.60 -36.79
C ALA A 5 -10.16 5.69 -36.15
N VAL A 6 -10.92 4.95 -36.97
CA VAL A 6 -11.90 3.96 -36.48
C VAL A 6 -11.21 2.82 -35.72
N LEU A 7 -10.09 2.33 -36.24
CA LEU A 7 -9.33 1.24 -35.62
C LEU A 7 -8.73 1.65 -34.27
N ILE A 8 -8.21 2.89 -34.15
CA ILE A 8 -7.70 3.44 -32.89
C ILE A 8 -8.81 3.55 -31.83
N ILE A 9 -9.99 4.04 -32.20
CA ILE A 9 -11.13 4.16 -31.27
C ILE A 9 -11.56 2.79 -30.76
N LEU A 10 -11.62 1.78 -31.63
CA LEU A 10 -11.93 0.40 -31.22
C LEU A 10 -10.88 -0.17 -30.27
N LEU A 11 -9.59 0.09 -30.51
CA LEU A 11 -8.51 -0.33 -29.60
C LEU A 11 -8.61 0.36 -28.23
N LEU A 12 -8.88 1.67 -28.19
CA LEU A 12 -9.08 2.41 -26.94
C LEU A 12 -10.29 1.90 -26.17
N ALA A 13 -11.42 1.66 -26.85
CA ALA A 13 -12.61 1.09 -26.25
C ALA A 13 -12.34 -0.31 -25.68
N GLY A 14 -11.64 -1.16 -26.45
CA GLY A 14 -11.21 -2.49 -25.99
C GLY A 14 -10.31 -2.44 -24.75
N LEU A 15 -9.35 -1.50 -24.72
CA LEU A 15 -8.48 -1.28 -23.56
C LEU A 15 -9.29 -0.83 -22.33
N VAL A 16 -10.22 0.10 -22.48
CA VAL A 16 -11.08 0.57 -21.38
C VAL A 16 -11.94 -0.58 -20.83
N CYS A 17 -12.58 -1.35 -21.71
CA CYS A 17 -13.36 -2.53 -21.32
C CYS A 17 -12.50 -3.56 -20.58
N PHE A 18 -11.28 -3.81 -21.05
CA PHE A 18 -10.32 -4.71 -20.41
C PHE A 18 -9.95 -4.23 -19.00
N LEU A 19 -9.63 -2.94 -18.82
CA LEU A 19 -9.29 -2.35 -17.52
C LEU A 19 -10.45 -2.45 -16.52
N ILE A 20 -11.69 -2.18 -16.97
CA ILE A 20 -12.89 -2.32 -16.13
C ILE A 20 -13.09 -3.78 -15.72
N SER A 21 -12.98 -4.70 -16.68
CA SER A 21 -13.13 -6.15 -16.44
C SER A 21 -12.09 -6.67 -15.43
N GLU A 22 -10.83 -6.29 -15.59
CA GLU A 22 -9.76 -6.64 -14.63
C GLU A 22 -9.99 -6.01 -13.24
N GLY A 23 -10.51 -4.78 -13.18
CA GLY A 23 -10.90 -4.14 -11.92
C GLY A 23 -11.99 -4.93 -11.18
N VAL A 24 -13.05 -5.33 -11.90
CA VAL A 24 -14.15 -6.15 -11.36
C VAL A 24 -13.64 -7.52 -10.92
N ARG A 25 -12.84 -8.19 -11.76
CA ARG A 25 -12.24 -9.50 -11.50
C ARG A 25 -11.36 -9.46 -10.25
N THR A 26 -10.51 -8.45 -10.13
CA THR A 26 -9.63 -8.24 -8.98
C THR A 26 -10.43 -8.03 -7.70
N ARG A 27 -11.50 -7.23 -7.76
CA ARG A 27 -12.40 -7.01 -6.61
C ARG A 27 -13.07 -8.31 -6.16
N LYS A 28 -13.58 -9.11 -7.11
CA LYS A 28 -14.19 -10.42 -6.82
C LYS A 28 -13.17 -11.38 -6.18
N LYS A 29 -11.96 -11.49 -6.75
CA LYS A 29 -10.88 -12.32 -6.19
C LYS A 29 -10.54 -11.93 -4.75
N ARG A 30 -10.38 -10.63 -4.46
CA ARG A 30 -10.10 -10.15 -3.09
C ARG A 30 -11.23 -10.48 -2.12
N LEU A 31 -12.49 -10.28 -2.53
CA LEU A 31 -13.64 -10.63 -1.71
C LEU A 31 -13.64 -12.13 -1.37
N THR A 32 -13.42 -12.99 -2.37
CA THR A 32 -13.34 -14.43 -2.15
C THR A 32 -12.18 -14.78 -1.22
N GLN A 33 -11.00 -14.21 -1.42
CA GLN A 33 -9.84 -14.42 -0.54
C GLN A 33 -10.12 -14.02 0.91
N ILE A 34 -10.71 -12.84 1.14
CA ILE A 34 -11.07 -12.36 2.48
C ILE A 34 -12.03 -13.35 3.16
N LYS A 35 -13.07 -13.80 2.45
CA LYS A 35 -14.03 -14.77 2.98
C LYS A 35 -13.39 -16.12 3.28
N THR A 36 -12.58 -16.64 2.36
CA THR A 36 -12.04 -18.01 2.49
C THR A 36 -10.83 -18.11 3.41
N SER A 37 -10.17 -16.98 3.71
CA SER A 37 -9.01 -16.91 4.61
C SER A 37 -9.39 -16.72 6.08
N PHE A 38 -10.62 -16.30 6.38
CA PHE A 38 -11.05 -16.09 7.75
C PHE A 38 -10.97 -17.41 8.54
N GLY A 39 -10.32 -17.37 9.71
CA GLY A 39 -10.10 -18.53 10.57
C GLY A 39 -9.09 -19.57 10.03
N LYS A 40 -8.38 -19.28 8.94
CA LYS A 40 -7.34 -20.17 8.41
C LYS A 40 -5.96 -19.62 8.69
N LEU A 41 -4.99 -20.52 8.86
CA LEU A 41 -3.59 -20.16 8.96
C LEU A 41 -3.15 -19.41 7.69
N PRO A 42 -2.54 -18.23 7.82
CA PRO A 42 -2.01 -17.50 6.68
C PRO A 42 -0.85 -18.27 6.05
N ASN A 43 -0.85 -18.36 4.72
CA ASN A 43 0.19 -19.07 3.95
C ASN A 43 1.32 -18.13 3.48
N THR A 44 1.50 -17.00 4.15
CA THR A 44 2.48 -15.98 3.75
C THR A 44 3.40 -15.66 4.92
N ARG A 45 4.68 -15.98 4.77
CA ARG A 45 5.73 -15.56 5.70
C ARG A 45 6.04 -14.08 5.47
N TYR A 46 5.97 -13.26 6.51
CA TYR A 46 6.30 -11.86 6.39
C TYR A 46 7.81 -11.64 6.44
N LYS A 47 8.35 -10.75 5.59
CA LYS A 47 9.79 -10.44 5.60
C LYS A 47 10.10 -9.34 6.62
N ARG A 48 10.85 -9.70 7.67
CA ARG A 48 11.27 -8.89 8.84
C ARG A 48 11.78 -7.48 8.50
N THR A 49 12.53 -7.31 7.41
CA THR A 49 13.34 -6.10 7.14
C THR A 49 12.59 -4.78 6.96
N SER A 50 11.25 -4.78 6.78
CA SER A 50 10.48 -3.53 6.64
C SER A 50 9.78 -3.07 7.92
N ILE A 51 9.53 -3.95 8.90
CA ILE A 51 8.60 -3.62 10.00
C ILE A 51 9.29 -2.91 11.16
N ASP A 52 10.56 -3.26 11.42
CA ASP A 52 11.30 -2.75 12.57
C ASP A 52 11.30 -1.23 12.67
N LYS A 53 11.32 -0.52 11.54
CA LYS A 53 11.38 0.94 11.54
C LYS A 53 10.18 1.56 12.22
N PHE A 54 8.97 1.09 11.90
CA PHE A 54 7.76 1.65 12.49
C PHE A 54 7.70 1.41 14.01
N SER A 55 8.05 0.19 14.44
CA SER A 55 8.11 -0.15 15.88
C SER A 55 9.11 0.72 16.64
N ARG A 56 10.32 0.92 16.08
CA ARG A 56 11.37 1.78 16.65
C ARG A 56 10.94 3.25 16.72
N GLU A 57 10.34 3.79 15.64
CA GLU A 57 9.85 5.18 15.63
C GLU A 57 8.74 5.39 16.67
N TRP A 58 7.82 4.43 16.81
CA TRP A 58 6.79 4.52 17.85
C TRP A 58 7.42 4.47 19.25
N GLN A 59 8.44 3.64 19.48
CA GLN A 59 9.19 3.59 20.73
C GLN A 59 9.96 4.87 21.04
N ALA A 60 10.51 5.54 20.04
CA ALA A 60 11.18 6.82 20.23
C ALA A 60 10.21 7.95 20.59
N ASN A 61 9.02 7.98 19.97
CA ASN A 61 8.04 9.06 20.16
C ASN A 61 7.16 8.86 21.41
N GLU A 62 6.79 7.61 21.72
CA GLU A 62 5.95 7.26 22.86
C GLU A 62 6.55 6.06 23.61
N PRO A 63 7.55 6.28 24.48
CA PRO A 63 8.23 5.19 25.16
C PRO A 63 7.25 4.35 26.01
N SER A 64 7.29 3.04 25.82
CA SER A 64 6.62 2.07 26.69
C SER A 64 7.65 1.41 27.61
N GLU A 65 7.35 1.35 28.91
CA GLU A 65 8.18 0.65 29.91
C GLU A 65 8.18 -0.87 29.68
N ASN A 66 7.08 -1.44 29.19
CA ASN A 66 6.92 -2.86 28.93
C ASN A 66 7.27 -3.23 27.47
N TYR A 67 8.15 -2.45 26.83
CA TYR A 67 8.55 -2.74 25.46
C TYR A 67 9.39 -4.02 25.39
N ILE A 68 8.94 -4.97 24.58
CA ILE A 68 9.67 -6.22 24.33
C ILE A 68 10.81 -5.90 23.36
N ASP A 69 12.05 -6.11 23.80
CA ASP A 69 13.23 -5.84 23.00
C ASP A 69 13.51 -6.94 21.96
N ASP A 70 14.42 -6.65 21.02
CA ASP A 70 14.77 -7.56 19.92
C ASP A 70 15.31 -8.92 20.45
N ILE A 71 15.95 -8.96 21.63
CA ILE A 71 16.46 -10.20 22.23
C ILE A 71 15.28 -11.04 22.74
N THR A 72 14.44 -10.49 23.61
CA THR A 72 13.28 -11.20 24.15
C THR A 72 12.32 -11.62 23.04
N TRP A 73 12.13 -10.79 22.02
CA TRP A 73 11.32 -11.10 20.85
C TRP A 73 11.82 -12.37 20.12
N ASN A 74 13.14 -12.47 19.91
CA ASN A 74 13.75 -13.65 19.30
C ASN A 74 13.65 -14.87 20.21
N ASP A 75 13.89 -14.73 21.52
CA ASP A 75 13.83 -15.84 22.50
C ASP A 75 12.42 -16.48 22.54
N LEU A 76 11.39 -15.66 22.32
CA LEU A 76 9.99 -16.09 22.28
C LEU A 76 9.51 -16.55 20.90
N ASN A 77 10.38 -16.57 19.87
CA ASN A 77 10.03 -16.86 18.48
C ASN A 77 8.81 -16.05 17.98
N MET A 78 8.77 -14.76 18.33
CA MET A 78 7.60 -13.91 18.08
C MET A 78 7.37 -13.61 16.58
N GLU A 79 8.36 -13.83 15.71
CA GLU A 79 8.12 -13.84 14.25
C GLU A 79 7.05 -14.85 13.83
N ASP A 80 7.11 -16.07 14.36
CA ASP A 80 6.18 -17.13 13.98
C ASP A 80 4.78 -16.84 14.54
N VAL A 81 4.71 -16.29 15.76
CA VAL A 81 3.46 -15.80 16.37
C VAL A 81 2.84 -14.68 15.54
N TYR A 82 3.65 -13.69 15.13
CA TYR A 82 3.21 -12.62 14.26
C TYR A 82 2.66 -13.16 12.95
N ASP A 83 3.38 -14.06 12.29
CA ASP A 83 2.95 -14.65 11.02
C ASP A 83 1.59 -15.33 11.16
N ILE A 84 1.35 -16.07 12.25
CA ILE A 84 0.07 -16.75 12.51
C ILE A 84 -1.08 -15.76 12.74
N ILE A 85 -0.87 -14.73 13.56
CA ILE A 85 -1.93 -13.78 13.97
C ILE A 85 -2.23 -12.75 12.88
N ASN A 86 -1.29 -12.51 11.95
CA ASN A 86 -1.40 -11.47 10.94
C ASN A 86 -2.48 -11.73 9.88
N ALA A 87 -3.70 -11.28 10.19
CA ALA A 87 -4.85 -11.24 9.27
C ALA A 87 -5.07 -9.85 8.63
N CYS A 88 -4.14 -8.91 8.82
CA CYS A 88 -4.27 -7.53 8.35
C CYS A 88 -4.42 -7.46 6.83
N GLN A 89 -5.17 -6.49 6.31
CA GLN A 89 -5.43 -6.33 4.87
C GLN A 89 -4.56 -5.25 4.21
N SER A 90 -3.77 -4.52 5.00
CA SER A 90 -2.90 -3.44 4.54
C SER A 90 -1.53 -3.53 5.18
N ASN A 91 -0.50 -2.98 4.51
CA ASN A 91 0.84 -2.91 5.10
C ASN A 91 0.89 -2.04 6.36
N VAL A 92 0.14 -0.95 6.39
CA VAL A 92 0.07 -0.09 7.58
C VAL A 92 -0.48 -0.86 8.79
N GLY A 93 -1.51 -1.69 8.58
CA GLY A 93 -2.03 -2.55 9.64
C GLY A 93 -1.03 -3.62 10.07
N GLN A 94 -0.23 -4.14 9.15
CA GLN A 94 0.83 -5.11 9.44
C GLN A 94 1.95 -4.52 10.28
N ASP A 95 2.38 -3.30 9.96
CA ASP A 95 3.39 -2.57 10.73
C ASP A 95 2.86 -2.20 12.12
N TYR A 96 1.60 -1.75 12.18
CA TYR A 96 0.92 -1.46 13.44
C TYR A 96 0.80 -2.69 14.33
N LEU A 97 0.33 -3.83 13.80
CA LEU A 97 0.20 -5.07 14.56
C LEU A 97 1.54 -5.54 15.12
N TYR A 98 2.62 -5.46 14.33
CA TYR A 98 3.94 -5.86 14.79
C TYR A 98 4.43 -4.98 15.95
N ALA A 99 4.30 -3.66 15.82
CA ALA A 99 4.67 -2.73 16.88
C ALA A 99 3.76 -2.89 18.12
N LEU A 100 2.48 -3.21 17.92
CA LEU A 100 1.54 -3.51 19.00
C LEU A 100 1.98 -4.75 19.80
N LEU A 101 2.50 -5.78 19.14
CA LEU A 101 3.00 -6.99 19.82
C LEU A 101 4.27 -6.72 20.65
N HIS A 102 5.08 -5.71 20.29
CA HIS A 102 6.20 -5.28 21.14
C HIS A 102 5.73 -4.48 22.36
N ARG A 103 4.44 -4.12 22.44
CA ARG A 103 3.86 -3.22 23.45
C ARG A 103 2.64 -3.88 24.09
N PRO A 104 2.84 -4.96 24.88
CA PRO A 104 1.75 -5.59 25.59
C PRO A 104 1.02 -4.58 26.47
N ALA A 105 -0.31 -4.58 26.38
CA ALA A 105 -1.15 -3.73 27.21
C ALA A 105 -1.31 -4.37 28.59
N SER A 106 -1.17 -3.57 29.65
CA SER A 106 -1.43 -3.98 31.03
C SER A 106 -2.62 -3.23 31.65
N ASP A 107 -3.10 -2.17 30.98
CA ASP A 107 -4.23 -1.38 31.42
C ASP A 107 -5.55 -2.09 31.07
N GLU A 108 -6.38 -2.32 32.09
CA GLU A 108 -7.66 -3.03 31.96
C GLU A 108 -8.62 -2.29 31.03
N LYS A 109 -8.65 -0.95 31.09
CA LYS A 109 -9.51 -0.16 30.21
C LYS A 109 -9.12 -0.34 28.75
N GLN A 110 -7.83 -0.26 28.42
CA GLN A 110 -7.35 -0.52 27.07
C GLN A 110 -7.69 -1.93 26.56
N LEU A 111 -7.61 -2.94 27.43
CA LEU A 111 -7.98 -4.32 27.08
C LEU A 111 -9.48 -4.45 26.81
N ASN A 112 -10.33 -3.84 27.65
CA ASN A 112 -11.78 -3.82 27.46
C ASN A 112 -12.19 -3.09 26.17
N ASP A 113 -11.52 -1.99 25.83
CA ASP A 113 -11.76 -1.28 24.57
C ASP A 113 -11.39 -2.13 23.35
N ARG A 114 -10.30 -2.91 23.42
CA ARG A 114 -9.92 -3.86 22.37
C ARG A 114 -10.93 -5.00 22.25
N GLU A 115 -11.39 -5.55 23.36
CA GLU A 115 -12.40 -6.61 23.39
C GLU A 115 -13.73 -6.13 22.80
N ALA A 116 -14.16 -4.91 23.12
CA ALA A 116 -15.33 -4.28 22.51
C ALA A 116 -15.19 -4.17 20.98
N LEU A 117 -14.00 -3.77 20.49
CA LEU A 117 -13.74 -3.72 19.04
C LEU A 117 -13.77 -5.12 18.40
N ILE A 118 -13.16 -6.13 19.04
CA ILE A 118 -13.18 -7.52 18.56
C ILE A 118 -14.63 -8.00 18.40
N ASN A 119 -15.47 -7.76 19.41
CA ASN A 119 -16.89 -8.12 19.38
C ASN A 119 -17.67 -7.46 18.23
N ILE A 120 -17.34 -6.21 17.87
CA ILE A 120 -17.95 -5.55 16.69
C ILE A 120 -17.56 -6.28 15.39
N PHE A 121 -16.32 -6.77 15.29
CA PHE A 121 -15.81 -7.48 14.11
C PHE A 121 -16.25 -8.95 14.00
N GLU A 122 -16.94 -9.50 15.01
CA GLU A 122 -17.62 -10.79 14.90
C GLU A 122 -18.75 -10.74 13.85
N ASN A 123 -19.39 -9.58 13.65
CA ASN A 123 -20.37 -9.38 12.59
C ASN A 123 -19.70 -9.52 11.20
N GLU A 124 -19.88 -10.67 10.55
CA GLU A 124 -19.23 -10.99 9.27
C GLU A 124 -19.49 -9.93 8.17
N PRO A 125 -20.75 -9.51 7.89
CA PRO A 125 -21.00 -8.48 6.88
C PRO A 125 -20.24 -7.18 7.15
N PHE A 126 -20.20 -6.73 8.40
CA PHE A 126 -19.47 -5.52 8.80
C PHE A 126 -17.97 -5.71 8.65
N ARG A 127 -17.42 -6.82 9.17
CA ARG A 127 -16.00 -7.18 9.07
C ARG A 127 -15.52 -7.20 7.61
N ILE A 128 -16.25 -7.89 6.74
CA ILE A 128 -15.88 -8.00 5.32
C ILE A 128 -15.88 -6.62 4.65
N LYS A 129 -16.88 -5.78 4.94
CA LYS A 129 -16.95 -4.41 4.40
C LYS A 129 -15.70 -3.61 4.76
N ILE A 130 -15.30 -3.63 6.02
CA ILE A 130 -14.11 -2.93 6.51
C ILE A 130 -12.83 -3.53 5.91
N GLN A 131 -12.70 -4.86 5.91
CA GLN A 131 -11.53 -5.56 5.34
C GLN A 131 -11.33 -5.22 3.85
N ILE A 132 -12.40 -5.10 3.06
CA ILE A 132 -12.32 -4.67 1.66
C ILE A 132 -11.84 -3.23 1.52
N LEU A 133 -12.30 -2.33 2.39
CA LEU A 133 -11.85 -0.94 2.39
C LEU A 133 -10.37 -0.84 2.75
N LEU A 134 -9.93 -1.54 3.80
CA LEU A 134 -8.52 -1.60 4.20
C LEU A 134 -7.64 -2.25 3.12
N ALA A 135 -8.14 -3.27 2.43
CA ALA A 135 -7.43 -3.92 1.32
C ALA A 135 -7.18 -2.98 0.13
N LYS A 136 -7.84 -1.81 0.05
CA LYS A 136 -7.55 -0.80 -0.98
C LYS A 136 -6.22 -0.07 -0.72
N LEU A 137 -5.78 0.01 0.55
CA LEU A 137 -4.45 0.56 0.90
C LEU A 137 -3.32 -0.34 0.36
N GLY A 138 -3.60 -1.64 0.23
CA GLY A 138 -2.70 -2.62 -0.36
C GLY A 138 -1.58 -3.06 0.57
N LYS A 139 -0.82 -4.06 0.10
CA LYS A 139 0.28 -4.72 0.84
C LYS A 139 1.65 -4.57 0.17
N ARG A 140 1.93 -3.41 -0.45
CA ARG A 140 3.19 -3.18 -1.17
C ARG A 140 4.35 -2.97 -0.19
N MET A 141 5.17 -4.01 -0.02
CA MET A 141 6.37 -4.01 0.84
C MET A 141 7.33 -2.88 0.49
N GLY A 142 8.04 -2.36 1.49
CA GLY A 142 9.10 -1.36 1.32
C GLY A 142 8.62 0.07 1.01
N THR A 143 7.32 0.35 1.17
CA THR A 143 6.76 1.70 0.96
C THR A 143 6.86 2.60 2.19
N ASN A 144 7.16 2.04 3.37
CA ASN A 144 7.28 2.76 4.65
C ASN A 144 6.09 3.70 4.93
N MET A 145 4.90 3.37 4.40
CA MET A 145 3.72 4.24 4.48
C MET A 145 3.27 4.48 5.92
N SER A 146 3.47 3.50 6.79
CA SER A 146 3.18 3.60 8.22
C SER A 146 4.02 4.70 8.90
N LEU A 147 5.24 4.97 8.41
CA LEU A 147 6.10 6.04 8.94
C LEU A 147 5.53 7.43 8.70
N LEU A 148 4.56 7.62 7.79
CA LEU A 148 3.85 8.89 7.63
C LEU A 148 3.16 9.34 8.92
N LEU A 149 2.81 8.41 9.80
CA LEU A 149 2.18 8.71 11.10
C LEU A 149 3.12 9.45 12.05
N PHE A 150 4.44 9.25 11.91
CA PHE A 150 5.46 9.85 12.78
C PHE A 150 6.33 10.89 12.06
N LEU A 151 6.56 10.71 10.75
CA LEU A 151 7.48 11.51 9.95
C LEU A 151 6.78 12.11 8.71
N PRO A 152 5.71 12.90 8.87
CA PRO A 152 4.92 13.41 7.74
C PRO A 152 5.75 14.30 6.80
N GLU A 153 6.70 15.07 7.35
CA GLU A 153 7.54 15.99 6.57
C GLU A 153 8.53 15.27 5.65
N SER A 154 8.96 14.06 6.03
CA SER A 154 9.93 13.27 5.25
C SER A 154 9.40 12.81 3.89
N PHE A 155 8.08 12.87 3.69
CA PHE A 155 7.39 12.53 2.45
C PHE A 155 6.91 13.75 1.66
N SER A 156 7.23 14.97 2.11
CA SER A 156 6.84 16.21 1.41
C SER A 156 7.54 16.35 0.05
N LEU A 157 6.75 16.59 -1.00
CA LEU A 157 7.27 16.83 -2.34
C LEU A 157 7.67 18.30 -2.47
N LYS A 158 8.96 18.58 -2.67
CA LYS A 158 9.50 19.95 -2.80
C LYS A 158 8.87 20.79 -3.94
N SER A 159 8.17 20.16 -4.89
CA SER A 159 7.56 20.87 -6.02
C SER A 159 6.36 20.10 -6.61
N PRO A 160 5.13 20.23 -6.05
CA PRO A 160 3.98 19.44 -6.48
C PRO A 160 3.61 19.67 -7.95
N LEU A 161 3.75 20.90 -8.45
CA LEU A 161 3.48 21.25 -9.85
C LEU A 161 4.28 20.42 -10.86
N LYS A 162 5.55 20.09 -10.57
CA LYS A 162 6.36 19.29 -11.49
C LYS A 162 5.79 17.89 -11.69
N TYR A 163 5.26 17.28 -10.62
CA TYR A 163 4.64 15.96 -10.68
C TYR A 163 3.30 16.00 -11.39
N VAL A 164 2.48 17.05 -11.14
CA VAL A 164 1.20 17.23 -11.84
C VAL A 164 1.41 17.41 -13.35
N LEU A 165 2.35 18.28 -13.74
CA LEU A 165 2.68 18.49 -15.16
C LEU A 165 3.22 17.21 -15.80
N SER A 166 4.09 16.48 -15.11
CA SER A 166 4.63 15.20 -15.62
C SER A 166 3.56 14.11 -15.74
N ALA A 167 2.57 14.10 -14.84
CA ALA A 167 1.46 13.14 -14.88
C ALA A 167 0.43 13.48 -15.97
N LEU A 168 0.23 14.76 -16.28
CA LEU A 168 -0.69 15.21 -17.34
C LEU A 168 -0.05 15.18 -18.72
N SER A 169 1.28 15.23 -18.82
CA SER A 169 2.00 15.26 -20.11
C SER A 169 1.68 14.11 -21.07
N PRO A 170 1.38 12.87 -20.64
CA PRO A 170 0.98 11.81 -21.56
C PRO A 170 -0.39 12.03 -22.18
N LEU A 171 -1.30 12.82 -21.57
CA LEU A 171 -2.63 13.09 -22.14
C LEU A 171 -2.56 13.92 -23.44
N LEU A 172 -1.49 14.71 -23.61
CA LEU A 172 -1.21 15.44 -24.85
C LEU A 172 -0.92 14.53 -26.04
N THR A 173 -0.65 13.24 -25.83
CA THR A 173 -0.45 12.28 -26.93
C THR A 173 -1.70 12.11 -27.79
N VAL A 174 -2.89 12.12 -27.18
CA VAL A 174 -4.17 11.89 -27.86
C VAL A 174 -4.43 12.91 -28.97
N PRO A 175 -4.35 14.23 -28.72
CA PRO A 175 -4.48 15.21 -29.81
C PRO A 175 -3.34 15.13 -30.83
N MET A 176 -2.11 14.82 -30.40
CA MET A 176 -0.96 14.70 -31.33
C MET A 176 -1.13 13.57 -32.34
N PHE A 177 -1.81 12.48 -31.98
CA PHE A 177 -2.08 11.37 -32.89
C PHE A 177 -2.87 11.79 -34.14
N PHE A 178 -3.72 12.81 -34.04
CA PHE A 178 -4.49 13.32 -35.18
C PHE A 178 -3.68 14.22 -36.12
N ALA A 179 -2.59 14.82 -35.62
CA ALA A 179 -1.72 15.68 -36.42
C ALA A 179 -0.55 14.90 -37.04
N ASN A 180 0.16 14.11 -36.24
CA ASN A 180 1.30 13.31 -36.71
C ASN A 180 1.53 12.09 -35.79
N THR A 181 1.29 10.90 -36.33
CA THR A 181 1.40 9.62 -35.62
C THR A 181 2.83 9.33 -35.13
N GLN A 182 3.85 9.65 -35.91
CA GLN A 182 5.25 9.39 -35.54
C GLN A 182 5.68 10.26 -34.35
N LEU A 183 5.35 11.55 -34.39
CA LEU A 183 5.65 12.48 -33.30
C LEU A 183 4.89 12.13 -32.02
N ALA A 184 3.63 11.69 -32.12
CA ALA A 184 2.83 11.27 -30.97
C ALA A 184 3.45 10.07 -30.24
N LEU A 185 3.94 9.08 -31.00
CA LEU A 185 4.61 7.91 -30.43
C LEU A 185 5.93 8.28 -29.74
N LEU A 186 6.77 9.09 -30.39
CA LEU A 186 8.02 9.58 -29.78
C LEU A 186 7.77 10.34 -28.48
N TRP A 187 6.76 11.22 -28.46
CA TRP A 187 6.35 11.95 -27.26
C TRP A 187 5.89 11.02 -26.14
N LEU A 188 5.04 10.03 -26.43
CA LEU A 188 4.55 9.07 -25.44
C LEU A 188 5.71 8.31 -24.78
N PHE A 189 6.64 7.77 -25.57
CA PHE A 189 7.80 7.05 -25.03
C PHE A 189 8.71 7.95 -24.21
N ALA A 190 8.96 9.18 -24.66
CA ALA A 190 9.75 10.16 -23.92
C ALA A 190 9.11 10.50 -22.56
N MET A 191 7.80 10.73 -22.52
CA MET A 191 7.07 11.05 -21.28
C MET A 191 6.97 9.85 -20.34
N LEU A 192 6.80 8.63 -20.85
CA LEU A 192 6.85 7.42 -20.02
C LEU A 192 8.24 7.26 -19.38
N GLY A 193 9.31 7.41 -20.16
CA GLY A 193 10.68 7.36 -19.66
C GLY A 193 10.96 8.43 -18.61
N HIS A 194 10.52 9.68 -18.86
CA HIS A 194 10.66 10.78 -17.92
C HIS A 194 9.90 10.52 -16.61
N ASN A 195 8.66 10.01 -16.67
CA ASN A 195 7.87 9.68 -15.48
C ASN A 195 8.50 8.55 -14.67
N VAL A 196 9.03 7.51 -15.32
CA VAL A 196 9.78 6.44 -14.65
C VAL A 196 11.03 6.99 -13.98
N TYR A 197 11.80 7.84 -14.67
CA TYR A 197 12.97 8.49 -14.11
C TYR A 197 12.61 9.34 -12.88
N LEU A 198 11.59 10.19 -12.99
CA LEU A 198 11.11 11.02 -11.90
C LEU A 198 10.70 10.15 -10.70
N PHE A 199 9.92 9.10 -10.92
CA PHE A 199 9.53 8.14 -9.87
C PHE A 199 10.75 7.53 -9.16
N LEU A 200 11.74 7.02 -9.91
CA LEU A 200 12.92 6.38 -9.34
C LEU A 200 13.80 7.36 -8.54
N THR A 201 13.96 8.59 -9.02
CA THR A 201 14.73 9.62 -8.30
C THR A 201 14.04 10.04 -7.01
N THR A 202 12.72 10.24 -7.02
CA THR A 202 11.94 10.55 -5.82
C THR A 202 11.97 9.41 -4.81
N GLN A 203 11.86 8.15 -5.26
CA GLN A 203 11.95 6.98 -4.40
C GLN A 203 13.33 6.87 -3.73
N LYS A 204 14.43 7.14 -4.46
CA LYS A 204 15.78 7.17 -3.90
C LYS A 204 15.95 8.27 -2.85
N CYS A 205 15.42 9.47 -3.10
CA CYS A 205 15.47 10.56 -2.13
C CYS A 205 14.68 10.25 -0.85
N SER A 206 13.48 9.68 -0.96
CA SER A 206 12.66 9.31 0.21
C SER A 206 13.32 8.20 1.03
N THR A 207 13.87 7.17 0.38
CA THR A 207 14.58 6.10 1.09
C THR A 207 15.89 6.56 1.74
N ALA A 208 16.57 7.55 1.17
CA ALA A 208 17.75 8.18 1.78
C ALA A 208 17.39 9.08 2.98
N ALA A 209 16.25 9.78 2.93
CA ALA A 209 15.75 10.57 4.05
C ALA A 209 15.40 9.69 5.26
N LEU A 210 14.82 8.51 5.02
CA LEU A 210 14.45 7.52 6.05
C LEU A 210 15.63 6.67 6.57
N LYS A 211 16.87 6.98 6.17
CA LYS A 211 18.11 6.35 6.66
C LYS A 211 18.95 7.28 7.54
N ARG A 212 18.60 8.57 7.59
CA ARG A 212 19.21 9.55 8.51
C ARG A 212 18.50 9.49 9.85
#